data_AF-A0A9D5GZL0-F1
#
_entry.id   AF-A0A9D5GZL0-F1
#
_cell.length_a   1.000
_cell.length_b   1.000
_cell.length_c   1.000
_cell.angle_alpha   90.00
_cell.angle_beta   90.00
_cell.angle_gamma   90.00
#
_symmetry.space_group_name_H-M   'P 1'
#
loop_
_entity.id
_entity.type
_entity.pdbx_description
1 polymer ?
#
loop_
_entity_poly.entity_id
_entity_poly.type
_entity_poly.pdbx_seq_one_letter_code
_entity_poly.pdbx_strand_id
1 'polypeptide(L)'
;MSFVMKQKGLFLGLGKSETMNQWNRNKPLPYVAVHMRIEIDWIIHCKKLEQRLNTNQICSSKKEIVERVRNIVIGLKKTPIVVYLAVADKLLNDSSILEDWREGILPYEKKKLGVEGIYNKYPYLIQSAIDYEVCLQADIFVGNSFSTFSSLIVLERTHKMIKTSVESECGTDVRWPSYAYNIQGESNGAMRWITNMSESSLQTISYGTDRIYDCKGHI
;
A
#
# COMPACT_ATOMS: atom_id res chain seq x y z
N MET A 1 0.79 2.33 19.71
CA MET A 1 1.76 3.41 19.52
C MET A 1 1.35 4.17 18.26
N SER A 2 0.63 5.30 18.38
CA SER A 2 0.14 6.04 17.20
C SER A 2 1.22 6.97 16.66
N PHE A 3 1.66 6.74 15.44
CA PHE A 3 2.52 7.68 14.71
C PHE A 3 1.63 8.75 14.07
N VAL A 4 1.76 9.99 14.55
CA VAL A 4 1.13 11.17 13.93
C VAL A 4 2.23 11.96 13.22
N MET A 5 2.15 12.06 11.90
CA MET A 5 3.00 12.97 11.11
C MET A 5 2.71 14.42 11.54
N LYS A 6 3.69 15.09 12.14
CA LYS A 6 3.64 16.55 12.37
C LYS A 6 4.43 17.26 11.27
N GLN A 7 3.73 18.01 10.42
CA GLN A 7 4.35 18.97 9.50
C GLN A 7 4.72 20.25 10.27
N LYS A 8 5.97 20.73 10.13
CA LYS A 8 6.40 22.03 10.68
C LYS A 8 5.86 23.16 9.80
N GLY A 9 5.01 24.01 10.37
CA GLY A 9 4.44 25.18 9.70
C GLY A 9 5.36 26.40 9.74
N LEU A 10 5.49 27.08 8.60
CA LEU A 10 6.11 28.39 8.45
C LEU A 10 5.03 29.46 8.75
N PHE A 11 5.27 30.32 9.74
CA PHE A 11 4.35 31.40 10.12
C PHE A 11 4.70 32.70 9.37
N LEU A 12 3.72 33.24 8.65
CA LEU A 12 3.60 34.68 8.36
C LEU A 12 2.15 35.08 8.66
N GLY A 13 1.98 35.97 9.64
CA GLY A 13 0.67 36.38 10.14
C GLY A 13 0.07 37.55 9.36
N LEU A 14 -1.28 37.61 9.35
CA LEU A 14 -2.12 38.82 9.50
C LEU A 14 -3.62 38.43 9.42
N GLY A 15 -4.42 38.95 10.37
CA GLY A 15 -5.86 39.24 10.16
C GLY A 15 -6.91 38.19 10.59
N LYS A 16 -7.84 38.61 11.46
CA LYS A 16 -8.86 37.83 12.19
C LYS A 16 -10.02 37.27 11.30
N SER A 17 -10.44 36.04 11.60
CA SER A 17 -11.86 35.58 11.69
C SER A 17 -11.87 34.10 12.12
N GLU A 18 -11.70 33.84 13.41
CA GLU A 18 -11.91 32.51 14.02
C GLU A 18 -13.36 32.40 14.51
N THR A 19 -14.13 31.43 13.99
CA THR A 19 -14.98 30.50 14.77
C THR A 19 -15.79 29.57 13.86
N MET A 20 -15.11 28.69 13.12
CA MET A 20 -15.59 27.38 12.63
C MET A 20 -14.41 26.79 11.87
N ASN A 21 -13.70 25.80 12.44
CA ASN A 21 -12.68 24.91 11.80
C ASN A 21 -11.53 24.49 12.72
N GLN A 22 -11.65 24.60 14.05
CA GLN A 22 -10.60 24.06 14.94
C GLN A 22 -10.69 22.53 15.13
N TRP A 23 -11.85 21.92 14.90
CA TRP A 23 -12.07 20.47 15.09
C TRP A 23 -11.59 19.55 13.94
N ASN A 24 -11.25 20.10 12.77
CA ASN A 24 -10.78 19.30 11.63
C ASN A 24 -9.24 19.20 11.51
N ARG A 25 -8.47 19.84 12.39
CA ARG A 25 -6.99 19.83 12.34
C ARG A 25 -6.33 18.59 12.97
N ASN A 26 -7.11 17.67 13.56
CA ASN A 26 -6.57 16.52 14.32
C ASN A 26 -6.77 15.15 13.64
N LYS A 27 -7.42 15.08 12.46
CA LYS A 27 -7.49 13.81 11.72
C LYS A 27 -6.22 13.65 10.88
N PRO A 28 -5.50 12.51 10.98
CA PRO A 28 -4.34 12.26 10.14
C PRO A 28 -4.77 12.30 8.66
N LEU A 29 -3.90 12.85 7.82
CA LEU A 29 -4.14 12.87 6.37
C LEU A 29 -4.22 11.43 5.85
N PRO A 30 -5.17 11.14 4.94
CA PRO A 30 -5.26 9.82 4.37
C PRO A 30 -3.99 9.51 3.58
N TYR A 31 -3.54 8.27 3.64
CA TYR A 31 -2.35 7.83 2.93
C TYR A 31 -2.52 6.45 2.29
N VAL A 32 -1.75 6.27 1.23
CA VAL A 32 -1.61 4.99 0.53
C VAL A 32 -0.33 4.33 1.05
N ALA A 33 -0.39 3.07 1.46
CA ALA A 33 0.79 2.28 1.73
C ALA A 33 1.07 1.34 0.57
N VAL A 34 2.31 1.35 0.08
CA VAL A 34 2.78 0.47 -1.00
C VAL A 34 3.88 -0.42 -0.45
N HIS A 35 3.63 -1.73 -0.39
CA HIS A 35 4.67 -2.70 -0.08
C HIS A 35 5.40 -3.12 -1.36
N MET A 36 6.55 -2.51 -1.64
CA MET A 36 7.30 -2.76 -2.87
C MET A 36 8.26 -3.94 -2.69
N ARG A 37 8.03 -5.03 -3.44
CA ARG A 37 8.99 -6.12 -3.58
C ARG A 37 9.80 -5.92 -4.86
N ILE A 38 10.91 -5.22 -4.74
CA ILE A 38 11.84 -4.88 -5.84
C ILE A 38 13.31 -5.16 -5.48
N GLU A 39 13.53 -5.90 -4.40
CA GLU A 39 14.86 -6.31 -3.96
C GLU A 39 15.49 -7.29 -4.96
N ILE A 40 16.82 -7.32 -5.03
CA ILE A 40 17.56 -8.12 -6.03
C ILE A 40 17.23 -9.61 -5.90
N ASP A 41 17.18 -10.12 -4.66
CA ASP A 41 16.84 -11.53 -4.38
C ASP A 41 15.40 -11.85 -4.79
N TRP A 42 14.46 -10.95 -4.54
CA TRP A 42 13.09 -11.06 -5.00
C TRP A 42 12.99 -11.08 -6.51
N ILE A 43 13.68 -10.17 -7.21
CA ILE A 43 13.67 -10.10 -8.68
C ILE A 43 14.19 -11.42 -9.27
N ILE A 44 15.24 -12.00 -8.70
CA ILE A 44 15.77 -13.31 -9.13
C ILE A 44 14.74 -14.41 -8.87
N HIS A 45 14.12 -14.41 -7.69
CA HIS A 45 13.13 -15.40 -7.30
C HIS A 45 11.90 -15.37 -8.21
N CYS A 46 11.30 -14.19 -8.39
CA CYS A 46 10.08 -14.02 -9.16
C CYS A 46 10.30 -14.40 -10.63
N LYS A 47 11.44 -14.01 -11.25
CA LYS A 47 11.73 -14.33 -12.66
C LYS A 47 11.86 -15.83 -12.89
N LYS A 48 12.51 -16.55 -11.97
CA LYS A 48 12.59 -18.01 -12.04
C LYS A 48 11.23 -18.68 -11.89
N LEU A 49 10.37 -18.13 -11.02
CA LEU A 49 9.03 -18.65 -10.81
C LEU A 49 8.14 -18.40 -12.04
N GLU A 50 8.20 -17.21 -12.62
CA GLU A 50 7.52 -16.85 -13.88
C GLU A 50 7.89 -17.80 -15.02
N GLN A 51 9.18 -18.11 -15.19
CA GLN A 51 9.64 -19.08 -16.18
C GLN A 51 9.06 -20.48 -15.96
N ARG A 52 8.94 -20.92 -14.71
CA ARG A 52 8.39 -22.25 -14.37
C ARG A 52 6.88 -22.32 -14.59
N LEU A 53 6.17 -21.24 -14.28
CA LEU A 53 4.72 -21.16 -14.36
C LEU A 53 4.21 -20.61 -15.71
N ASN A 54 5.12 -20.21 -16.61
CA ASN A 54 4.82 -19.60 -17.90
C ASN A 54 3.87 -18.39 -17.78
N THR A 55 4.19 -17.47 -16.87
CA THR A 55 3.40 -16.25 -16.60
C THR A 55 4.31 -15.03 -16.47
N ASN A 56 3.75 -13.83 -16.55
CA ASN A 56 4.43 -12.54 -16.39
C ASN A 56 3.77 -11.65 -15.32
N GLN A 57 2.97 -12.25 -14.45
CA GLN A 57 2.14 -11.54 -13.47
C GLN A 57 2.70 -11.62 -12.04
N ILE A 58 3.99 -11.92 -11.85
CA ILE A 58 4.59 -12.11 -10.51
C ILE A 58 5.57 -10.97 -10.22
N CYS A 59 6.53 -10.80 -11.12
CA CYS A 59 7.50 -9.72 -11.05
C CYS A 59 6.84 -8.40 -11.44
N SER A 60 7.34 -7.30 -10.90
CA SER A 60 7.02 -5.99 -11.44
C SER A 60 8.23 -5.08 -11.33
N SER A 61 8.39 -4.21 -12.32
CA SER A 61 9.43 -3.17 -12.27
C SER A 61 9.01 -2.01 -11.38
N LYS A 62 9.98 -1.22 -10.86
CA LYS A 62 9.70 0.06 -10.17
C LYS A 62 8.72 0.92 -10.99
N LYS A 63 9.00 1.10 -12.29
CA LYS A 63 8.18 1.91 -13.20
C LYS A 63 6.74 1.42 -13.29
N GLU A 64 6.55 0.11 -13.40
CA GLU A 64 5.23 -0.52 -13.45
C GLU A 64 4.45 -0.33 -12.14
N ILE A 65 5.11 -0.47 -10.99
CA ILE A 65 4.49 -0.25 -9.68
C ILE A 65 4.03 1.20 -9.56
N VAL A 66 4.92 2.16 -9.84
CA VAL A 66 4.62 3.60 -9.76
C VAL A 66 3.45 3.95 -10.68
N GLU A 67 3.45 3.47 -11.92
CA GLU A 67 2.36 3.72 -12.87
C GLU A 67 1.02 3.14 -12.40
N ARG A 68 1.01 1.88 -11.94
CA ARG A 68 -0.22 1.25 -11.44
C ARG A 68 -0.77 1.93 -10.19
N VAL A 69 0.10 2.34 -9.25
CA VAL A 69 -0.31 3.12 -8.07
C VAL A 69 -0.86 4.47 -8.50
N ARG A 70 -0.22 5.17 -9.44
CA ARG A 70 -0.70 6.45 -9.99
C ARG A 70 -2.11 6.33 -10.55
N ASN A 71 -2.39 5.28 -11.31
CA ASN A 71 -3.71 5.07 -11.92
C ASN A 71 -4.81 4.78 -10.90
N ILE A 72 -4.50 4.13 -9.78
CA ILE A 72 -5.46 3.96 -8.65
C ILE A 72 -5.74 5.32 -8.01
N VAL A 73 -4.70 6.09 -7.70
CA VAL A 73 -4.84 7.31 -6.90
C VAL A 73 -5.42 8.49 -7.68
N ILE A 74 -5.32 8.51 -9.01
CA ILE A 74 -6.02 9.49 -9.86
C ILE A 74 -7.55 9.44 -9.65
N GLY A 75 -8.10 8.26 -9.34
CA GLY A 75 -9.52 8.11 -9.01
C GLY A 75 -9.90 8.76 -7.66
N LEU A 76 -8.93 9.02 -6.79
CA LEU A 76 -9.14 9.67 -5.50
C LEU A 76 -9.13 11.17 -5.72
N LYS A 77 -10.30 11.80 -5.75
CA LYS A 77 -10.51 13.26 -5.96
C LYS A 77 -9.92 14.15 -4.83
N LYS A 78 -8.84 13.73 -4.16
CA LYS A 78 -8.21 14.39 -3.01
C LYS A 78 -6.72 14.57 -3.30
N THR A 79 -6.24 15.80 -3.26
CA THR A 79 -4.81 16.14 -3.36
C THR A 79 -4.42 17.07 -2.22
N PRO A 80 -3.19 16.96 -1.65
CA PRO A 80 -2.13 16.00 -2.01
C PRO A 80 -2.38 14.58 -1.46
N ILE A 81 -1.78 13.58 -2.10
CA ILE A 81 -1.85 12.16 -1.70
C ILE A 81 -0.51 11.74 -1.14
N VAL A 82 -0.48 11.34 0.13
CA VAL A 82 0.72 10.80 0.77
C VAL A 82 0.84 9.31 0.44
N VAL A 83 2.02 8.89 0.01
CA VAL A 83 2.33 7.49 -0.29
C VAL A 83 3.47 7.03 0.60
N TYR A 84 3.21 6.08 1.49
CA TYR A 84 4.24 5.39 2.27
C TYR A 84 4.78 4.20 1.47
N LEU A 85 6.10 4.10 1.34
CA LEU A 85 6.78 2.99 0.68
C LEU A 85 7.36 2.06 1.74
N ALA A 86 6.74 0.89 1.92
CA ALA A 86 7.27 -0.20 2.71
C ALA A 86 8.20 -1.05 1.83
N VAL A 87 9.50 -0.87 1.98
CA VAL A 87 10.52 -1.55 1.16
C VAL A 87 11.66 -2.01 2.07
N ALA A 88 12.25 -3.16 1.78
CA ALA A 88 13.35 -3.67 2.59
C ALA A 88 14.66 -2.94 2.26
N ASP A 89 14.98 -1.92 3.06
CA ASP A 89 16.10 -0.99 2.82
C ASP A 89 17.48 -1.67 2.72
N LYS A 90 17.70 -2.80 3.40
CA LYS A 90 19.03 -3.47 3.43
C LYS A 90 19.48 -4.05 2.08
N LEU A 91 18.59 -4.14 1.10
CA LEU A 91 18.86 -4.72 -0.23
C LEU A 91 18.62 -3.71 -1.37
N LEU A 92 18.35 -2.44 -1.04
CA LEU A 92 18.09 -1.36 -1.98
C LEU A 92 19.25 -0.37 -1.99
N ASN A 93 19.97 -0.28 -3.10
CA ASN A 93 21.02 0.72 -3.28
C ASN A 93 20.50 2.00 -3.97
N ASP A 94 19.19 2.16 -4.10
CA ASP A 94 18.61 3.11 -5.05
C ASP A 94 17.66 4.12 -4.39
N SER A 95 18.13 5.37 -4.23
CA SER A 95 17.31 6.51 -3.81
C SER A 95 16.30 6.95 -4.87
N SER A 96 16.38 6.43 -6.10
CA SER A 96 15.44 6.77 -7.19
C SER A 96 14.01 6.35 -6.87
N ILE A 97 13.76 5.49 -5.88
CA ILE A 97 12.42 5.00 -5.53
C ILE A 97 11.42 6.14 -5.21
N LEU A 98 11.94 7.31 -4.82
CA LEU A 98 11.17 8.52 -4.53
C LEU A 98 10.92 9.42 -5.75
N GLU A 99 11.44 9.05 -6.91
CA GLU A 99 11.31 9.77 -8.18
C GLU A 99 10.19 9.18 -9.04
N ASP A 100 9.88 9.81 -10.17
CA ASP A 100 8.87 9.37 -11.14
C ASP A 100 7.41 9.37 -10.64
N TRP A 101 7.12 10.00 -9.50
CA TRP A 101 5.76 10.22 -9.01
C TRP A 101 5.14 11.49 -9.64
N ARG A 102 3.82 11.50 -9.84
CA ARG A 102 3.13 12.66 -10.46
C ARG A 102 3.11 13.83 -9.49
N GLU A 103 2.96 15.04 -10.02
CA GLU A 103 2.56 16.20 -9.22
C GLU A 103 1.33 15.88 -8.36
N GLY A 104 1.40 16.27 -7.08
CA GLY A 104 0.36 15.99 -6.08
C GLY A 104 0.50 14.65 -5.36
N ILE A 105 1.41 13.76 -5.78
CA ILE A 105 1.72 12.50 -5.07
C ILE A 105 3.05 12.65 -4.33
N LEU A 106 3.02 12.41 -3.02
CA LEU A 106 4.15 12.62 -2.13
C LEU A 106 4.66 11.28 -1.57
N PRO A 107 5.69 10.67 -2.18
CA PRO A 107 6.26 9.42 -1.68
C PRO A 107 7.14 9.66 -0.45
N TYR A 108 7.05 8.76 0.52
CA TYR A 108 7.81 8.75 1.76
C TYR A 108 8.31 7.34 2.06
N GLU A 109 9.61 7.23 2.29
CA GLU A 109 10.23 6.08 2.93
C GLU A 109 10.82 6.48 4.29
N LYS A 110 11.37 5.51 5.03
CA LYS A 110 11.74 5.65 6.45
C LYS A 110 12.75 6.76 6.71
N LYS A 111 13.71 6.95 5.80
CA LYS A 111 14.72 8.01 5.85
C LYS A 111 14.13 9.38 5.59
N LYS A 112 13.28 9.56 4.58
CA LYS A 112 12.54 10.80 4.32
C LYS A 112 11.56 11.14 5.45
N LEU A 113 11.02 10.14 6.13
CA LEU A 113 10.23 10.30 7.36
C LEU A 113 11.07 10.67 8.59
N GLY A 114 12.40 10.53 8.52
CA GLY A 114 13.29 10.75 9.66
C GLY A 114 13.20 9.68 10.75
N VAL A 115 12.66 8.50 10.44
CA VAL A 115 12.49 7.39 11.39
C VAL A 115 13.47 6.23 11.18
N GLU A 116 14.33 6.31 10.15
CA GLU A 116 15.36 5.31 9.86
C GLU A 116 16.20 4.94 11.09
N GLY A 117 16.64 5.93 11.87
CA GLY A 117 17.40 5.70 13.10
C GLY A 117 16.62 4.97 14.21
N ILE A 118 15.28 5.00 14.19
CA ILE A 118 14.43 4.20 15.10
C ILE A 118 14.36 2.75 14.59
N TYR A 119 14.12 2.57 13.29
CA TYR A 119 14.06 1.25 12.66
C TYR A 119 15.38 0.48 12.83
N ASN A 120 16.51 1.15 12.65
CA ASN A 120 17.85 0.56 12.76
C ASN A 120 18.19 0.04 14.15
N LYS A 121 17.43 0.39 15.20
CA LYS A 121 17.59 -0.18 16.54
C LYS A 121 17.05 -1.59 16.67
N TYR A 122 16.23 -2.04 15.72
CA TYR A 122 15.52 -3.31 15.81
C TYR A 122 15.99 -4.31 14.76
N PRO A 123 15.90 -5.62 15.04
CA PRO A 123 16.11 -6.66 14.03
C PRO A 123 15.15 -6.53 12.86
N TYR A 124 15.54 -7.10 11.72
CA TYR A 124 14.76 -7.05 10.47
C TYR A 124 13.28 -7.44 10.67
N LEU A 125 12.99 -8.53 11.38
CA LEU A 125 11.61 -8.98 11.60
C LEU A 125 10.75 -7.94 12.33
N ILE A 126 11.33 -7.21 13.27
CA ILE A 126 10.62 -6.13 13.99
C ILE A 126 10.43 -4.92 13.07
N GLN A 127 11.42 -4.59 12.23
CA GLN A 127 11.26 -3.56 11.20
C GLN A 127 10.11 -3.89 10.26
N SER A 128 10.03 -5.14 9.79
CA SER A 128 8.92 -5.64 8.97
C SER A 128 7.59 -5.59 9.73
N ALA A 129 7.56 -5.93 11.03
CA ALA A 129 6.34 -5.82 11.83
C ALA A 129 5.85 -4.37 11.97
N ILE A 130 6.75 -3.38 12.05
CA ILE A 130 6.37 -1.97 12.03
C ILE A 130 5.77 -1.60 10.66
N ASP A 131 6.40 -2.01 9.56
CA ASP A 131 5.85 -1.77 8.22
C ASP A 131 4.49 -2.46 8.04
N TYR A 132 4.30 -3.65 8.60
CA TYR A 132 3.04 -4.38 8.59
C TYR A 132 1.94 -3.55 9.23
N GLU A 133 2.18 -2.99 10.43
CA GLU A 133 1.23 -2.11 11.10
C GLU A 133 0.95 -0.83 10.31
N VAL A 134 1.99 -0.19 9.75
CA VAL A 134 1.80 1.01 8.92
C VAL A 134 0.97 0.70 7.67
N CYS A 135 1.18 -0.44 7.03
CA CYS A 135 0.39 -0.86 5.87
C CYS A 135 -1.04 -1.23 6.25
N LEU A 136 -1.22 -1.89 7.39
CA LEU A 136 -2.52 -2.32 7.88
C LEU A 136 -3.44 -1.14 8.20
N GLN A 137 -2.89 -0.05 8.73
CA GLN A 137 -3.64 1.16 9.10
C GLN A 137 -3.90 2.12 7.93
N ALA A 138 -3.31 1.89 6.76
CA ALA A 138 -3.43 2.78 5.61
C ALA A 138 -4.86 2.83 5.06
N ASP A 139 -5.26 3.98 4.51
CA ASP A 139 -6.55 4.13 3.83
C ASP A 139 -6.61 3.20 2.62
N ILE A 140 -5.52 3.11 1.87
CA ILE A 140 -5.37 2.21 0.73
C ILE A 140 -4.08 1.43 0.89
N PHE A 141 -4.16 0.12 0.66
CA PHE A 141 -2.98 -0.74 0.60
C PHE A 141 -2.74 -1.23 -0.83
N VAL A 142 -1.48 -1.21 -1.27
CA VAL A 142 -1.06 -1.77 -2.55
C VAL A 142 0.15 -2.65 -2.32
N GLY A 143 0.14 -3.89 -2.82
CA GLY A 143 1.23 -4.83 -2.61
C GLY A 143 1.38 -5.83 -3.74
N ASN A 144 2.37 -6.71 -3.62
CA ASN A 144 2.56 -7.84 -4.52
C ASN A 144 1.75 -9.06 -4.04
N SER A 145 0.93 -9.69 -4.89
CA SER A 145 0.09 -10.85 -4.54
C SER A 145 0.87 -12.15 -4.30
N PHE A 146 2.13 -12.22 -4.72
CA PHE A 146 3.03 -13.34 -4.43
C PHE A 146 3.88 -13.13 -3.17
N SER A 147 3.72 -11.99 -2.50
CA SER A 147 4.39 -11.76 -1.22
C SER A 147 3.49 -12.15 -0.06
N THR A 148 3.94 -13.11 0.76
CA THR A 148 3.25 -13.49 2.01
C THR A 148 3.04 -12.31 2.94
N PHE A 149 3.97 -11.35 2.99
CA PHE A 149 3.81 -10.13 3.77
C PHE A 149 2.57 -9.34 3.33
N SER A 150 2.41 -9.11 2.02
CA SER A 150 1.22 -8.45 1.47
C SER A 150 -0.05 -9.27 1.72
N SER A 151 0.02 -10.59 1.53
CA SER A 151 -1.14 -11.47 1.71
C SER A 151 -1.68 -11.43 3.14
N LEU A 152 -0.80 -11.37 4.14
CA LEU A 152 -1.21 -11.24 5.55
C LEU A 152 -1.87 -9.90 5.85
N ILE A 153 -1.47 -8.82 5.17
CA ILE A 153 -2.12 -7.51 5.30
C ILE A 153 -3.51 -7.56 4.67
N VAL A 154 -3.65 -8.10 3.46
CA VAL A 154 -4.94 -8.19 2.77
C VAL A 154 -5.90 -9.13 3.49
N LEU A 155 -5.41 -10.24 4.06
CA LEU A 155 -6.20 -11.13 4.90
C LEU A 155 -6.82 -10.38 6.08
N GLU A 156 -5.99 -9.67 6.86
CA GLU A 156 -6.47 -8.95 8.05
C GLU A 156 -7.39 -7.78 7.68
N ARG A 157 -7.09 -7.05 6.59
CA ARG A 157 -7.98 -5.98 6.07
C ARG A 157 -9.33 -6.54 5.63
N THR A 158 -9.33 -7.66 4.92
CA THR A 158 -10.56 -8.36 4.48
C THR A 158 -11.39 -8.78 5.70
N HIS A 159 -10.76 -9.43 6.68
CA HIS A 159 -11.42 -9.85 7.92
C HIS A 159 -12.01 -8.67 8.70
N LYS A 160 -11.30 -7.52 8.76
CA LYS A 160 -11.83 -6.28 9.35
C LYS A 160 -13.06 -5.76 8.60
N MET A 161 -13.03 -5.76 7.27
CA MET A 161 -14.16 -5.32 6.44
C MET A 161 -15.42 -6.14 6.71
N ILE A 162 -15.30 -7.48 6.72
CA ILE A 162 -16.41 -8.42 6.99
C ILE A 162 -17.00 -8.17 8.38
N LYS A 163 -16.15 -8.03 9.42
CA LYS A 163 -16.59 -7.77 10.79
C LYS A 163 -17.34 -6.45 10.96
N THR A 164 -17.04 -5.47 10.13
CA THR A 164 -17.71 -4.15 10.18
C THR A 164 -18.99 -4.08 9.35
N SER A 165 -19.48 -5.22 8.82
CA SER A 165 -20.70 -5.30 8.00
C SER A 165 -20.73 -4.29 6.85
N VAL A 166 -19.58 -4.06 6.21
CA VAL A 166 -19.53 -3.20 5.02
C VAL A 166 -20.30 -3.92 3.91
N GLU A 167 -21.52 -3.45 3.63
CA GLU A 167 -22.51 -4.09 2.74
C GLU A 167 -22.04 -4.26 1.28
N SER A 168 -20.98 -3.56 0.86
CA SER A 168 -20.36 -3.76 -0.44
C SER A 168 -18.85 -3.98 -0.30
N GLU A 169 -18.38 -5.21 -0.44
CA GLU A 169 -16.95 -5.52 -0.54
C GLU A 169 -16.34 -4.96 -1.84
N CYS A 170 -17.19 -4.65 -2.84
CA CYS A 170 -16.85 -4.22 -4.19
C CYS A 170 -17.33 -2.79 -4.59
N GLY A 171 -17.90 -2.00 -3.67
CA GLY A 171 -18.35 -0.64 -3.98
C GLY A 171 -17.23 0.37 -4.25
N THR A 172 -17.60 1.58 -4.67
CA THR A 172 -16.69 2.73 -4.83
C THR A 172 -16.29 3.36 -3.49
N ASP A 173 -17.08 3.15 -2.43
CA ASP A 173 -16.88 3.70 -1.09
C ASP A 173 -16.46 2.64 -0.06
N VAL A 174 -15.56 1.73 -0.47
CA VAL A 174 -15.07 0.69 0.44
C VAL A 174 -14.08 1.25 1.44
N ARG A 175 -14.30 0.90 2.71
CA ARG A 175 -13.38 1.18 3.80
C ARG A 175 -12.21 0.19 3.70
N TRP A 176 -11.00 0.70 3.48
CA TRP A 176 -9.74 -0.06 3.39
C TRP A 176 -9.54 -0.93 2.14
N PRO A 177 -9.70 -0.38 0.92
CA PRO A 177 -9.40 -1.14 -0.29
C PRO A 177 -7.94 -1.59 -0.32
N SER A 178 -7.71 -2.74 -0.96
CA SER A 178 -6.40 -3.34 -1.17
C SER A 178 -6.22 -3.69 -2.64
N TYR A 179 -5.00 -3.59 -3.16
CA TYR A 179 -4.70 -3.84 -4.57
C TYR A 179 -3.41 -4.63 -4.76
N ALA A 180 -3.40 -5.50 -5.78
CA ALA A 180 -2.25 -6.26 -6.25
C ALA A 180 -1.61 -5.55 -7.44
N TYR A 181 -0.46 -4.89 -7.23
CA TYR A 181 0.18 -4.12 -8.29
C TYR A 181 0.79 -4.99 -9.38
N ASN A 182 0.97 -6.29 -9.20
CA ASN A 182 1.60 -7.18 -10.18
C ASN A 182 0.61 -7.73 -11.21
N ILE A 183 -0.69 -7.48 -11.01
CA ILE A 183 -1.75 -7.80 -11.95
C ILE A 183 -2.39 -6.49 -12.41
N GLN A 184 -2.52 -6.32 -13.72
CA GLN A 184 -3.20 -5.16 -14.28
C GLN A 184 -4.70 -5.24 -14.01
N GLY A 185 -5.23 -4.21 -13.36
CA GLY A 185 -6.66 -4.03 -13.09
C GLY A 185 -7.34 -3.05 -14.04
N GLU A 186 -8.44 -2.48 -13.57
CA GLU A 186 -9.20 -1.45 -14.29
C GLU A 186 -8.37 -0.18 -14.53
N SER A 187 -8.65 0.52 -15.63
CA SER A 187 -7.97 1.77 -16.02
C SER A 187 -6.43 1.69 -15.99
N ASN A 188 -5.86 0.53 -16.32
CA ASN A 188 -4.42 0.26 -16.27
C ASN A 188 -3.81 0.45 -14.86
N GLY A 189 -4.63 0.40 -13.82
CA GLY A 189 -4.21 0.40 -12.42
C GLY A 189 -3.81 -0.98 -11.92
N ALA A 190 -3.58 -1.08 -10.61
CA ALA A 190 -3.43 -2.38 -9.96
C ALA A 190 -4.78 -3.08 -9.82
N MET A 191 -4.78 -4.41 -9.87
CA MET A 191 -5.99 -5.21 -9.67
C MET A 191 -6.47 -5.10 -8.22
N ARG A 192 -7.79 -4.96 -8.01
CA ARG A 192 -8.38 -4.98 -6.67
C ARG A 192 -8.17 -6.34 -6.01
N TRP A 193 -7.90 -6.37 -4.72
CA TRP A 193 -7.51 -7.59 -4.03
C TRP A 193 -8.24 -7.76 -2.71
N ILE A 194 -8.97 -8.87 -2.61
CA ILE A 194 -9.67 -9.35 -1.41
C ILE A 194 -9.28 -10.81 -1.19
N THR A 195 -9.11 -11.22 0.05
CA THR A 195 -8.83 -12.61 0.40
C THR A 195 -10.11 -13.43 0.47
N ASN A 196 -10.12 -14.62 -0.12
CA ASN A 196 -11.24 -15.55 0.08
C ASN A 196 -11.20 -16.12 1.51
N MET A 197 -12.22 -15.80 2.32
CA MET A 197 -12.33 -16.25 3.72
C MET A 197 -13.07 -17.59 3.87
N SER A 198 -13.57 -18.17 2.79
CA SER A 198 -14.29 -19.45 2.78
C SER A 198 -13.38 -20.67 2.64
N GLU A 199 -12.08 -20.44 2.43
CA GLU A 199 -11.08 -21.49 2.28
C GLU A 199 -10.70 -22.10 3.64
N SER A 200 -10.52 -23.42 3.68
CA SER A 200 -10.25 -24.15 4.93
C SER A 200 -8.78 -24.15 5.35
N SER A 201 -7.90 -23.47 4.61
CA SER A 201 -6.44 -23.52 4.83
C SER A 201 -5.74 -22.18 4.60
N LEU A 202 -4.74 -21.87 5.44
CA LEU A 202 -3.88 -20.70 5.25
C LEU A 202 -2.98 -20.82 4.01
N GLN A 203 -2.74 -22.04 3.53
CA GLN A 203 -2.03 -22.31 2.28
C GLN A 203 -2.74 -21.67 1.09
N THR A 204 -4.08 -21.61 1.10
CA THR A 204 -4.84 -20.95 0.03
C THR A 204 -4.75 -19.41 0.10
N ILE A 205 -4.29 -18.85 1.23
CA ILE A 205 -4.14 -17.40 1.42
C ILE A 205 -2.71 -16.94 1.06
N SER A 206 -1.74 -17.86 1.05
CA SER A 206 -0.34 -17.56 0.80
C SER A 206 0.10 -18.06 -0.57
N TYR A 207 0.79 -17.19 -1.33
CA TYR A 207 1.33 -17.44 -2.67
C TYR A 207 0.32 -17.70 -3.79
N GLY A 208 0.32 -16.81 -4.78
CA GLY A 208 -0.23 -17.11 -6.11
C GLY A 208 -1.72 -17.46 -6.09
N THR A 209 -2.53 -16.72 -5.33
CA THR A 209 -3.97 -16.90 -5.44
C THR A 209 -4.38 -16.44 -6.84
N ASP A 210 -4.66 -17.39 -7.73
CA ASP A 210 -5.35 -17.16 -9.02
C ASP A 210 -6.75 -16.54 -8.84
N ARG A 211 -7.15 -16.30 -7.59
CA ARG A 211 -8.40 -15.71 -7.14
C ARG A 211 -8.20 -14.27 -6.69
N ILE A 212 -7.54 -13.47 -7.51
CA ILE A 212 -7.73 -12.03 -7.43
C ILE A 212 -9.08 -11.75 -8.10
N TYR A 213 -10.11 -11.57 -7.28
CA TYR A 213 -11.46 -11.34 -7.77
C TYR A 213 -11.53 -10.02 -8.54
N ASP A 214 -11.82 -10.11 -9.84
CA ASP A 214 -12.40 -9.00 -10.58
C ASP A 214 -13.83 -8.80 -10.02
N CYS A 215 -14.18 -7.60 -9.57
CA CYS A 215 -15.50 -7.30 -9.00
C CYS A 215 -16.64 -7.35 -10.07
N LYS A 216 -16.38 -7.84 -11.28
CA LYS A 216 -17.34 -7.96 -12.40
C LYS A 216 -18.39 -9.09 -12.26
N GLY A 217 -18.65 -9.60 -11.06
CA GLY A 217 -19.50 -10.78 -10.86
C GLY A 217 -20.75 -10.61 -10.01
N HIS A 218 -21.00 -9.44 -9.41
CA HIS A 218 -22.16 -9.22 -8.54
C HIS A 218 -22.89 -7.93 -8.91
N ILE A 219 -23.78 -8.05 -9.91
CA ILE A 219 -24.99 -7.23 -10.06
C ILE A 219 -26.16 -8.22 -10.08
#